data_AF-A0A6B3GPK7-F1
#
_entry.id   AF-A0A6B3GPK7-F1
#
_cell.length_a   1.000
_cell.length_b   1.000
_cell.length_c   1.000
_cell.angle_alpha   90.00
_cell.angle_beta   90.00
_cell.angle_gamma   90.00
#
_symmetry.space_group_name_H-M   'P 1'
#
loop_
_entity.id
_entity.type
_entity.pdbx_description
1 polymer ?
#
loop_
_entity_poly.entity_id
_entity_poly.type
_entity_poly.pdbx_seq_one_letter_code
_entity_poly.pdbx_strand_id
1 'polypeptide(L)'
;AYNITDYMLLSYMPTYLSDELGYSETHGLLILLAVMVFLMLIISQVGKLSDRFGRKPLLMTGMLGFLFLSLPAFLLIRIDGILPITIGMLMLGLSLVCMLGTMSAALPALFPTNVRYGSLSVGYNLSASIFGGTTPLVITALISWTGSNLMPAYYAMAAALIGVIAVACMKETAQQPLIGSPPSVETDEEAAELVQAQAPDPKF
;
A
#
# COMPACT_ATOMS: atom_id res chain seq x y z
N ALA A 1 2.14 6.44 -4.21
CA ALA A 1 2.77 5.28 -3.55
C ALA A 1 1.95 4.02 -3.78
N TYR A 2 0.85 3.81 -3.03
CA TYR A 2 0.08 2.56 -3.01
C TYR A 2 -0.28 1.97 -4.38
N ASN A 3 -1.07 2.69 -5.19
CA ASN A 3 -1.49 2.18 -6.50
C ASN A 3 -0.31 1.91 -7.46
N ILE A 4 0.74 2.72 -7.38
CA ILE A 4 1.95 2.55 -8.19
C ILE A 4 2.63 1.24 -7.84
N THR A 5 2.90 1.02 -6.55
CA THR A 5 3.60 -0.18 -6.08
C THR A 5 2.79 -1.45 -6.25
N ASP A 6 1.46 -1.36 -6.13
CA ASP A 6 0.52 -2.45 -6.32
C ASP A 6 0.51 -2.93 -7.79
N TYR A 7 0.24 -2.03 -8.73
CA TYR A 7 0.24 -2.35 -10.16
C TYR A 7 1.63 -2.74 -10.67
N MET A 8 2.69 -2.12 -10.14
CA MET A 8 4.05 -2.52 -10.48
C MET A 8 4.34 -3.97 -10.09
N LEU A 9 3.98 -4.39 -8.88
CA LEU A 9 4.30 -5.74 -8.40
C LEU A 9 3.34 -6.79 -8.95
N LEU A 10 2.04 -6.49 -9.04
CA LEU A 10 1.03 -7.49 -9.40
C LEU A 10 0.77 -7.55 -10.91
N SER A 11 0.94 -6.45 -11.64
CA SER A 11 0.66 -6.39 -13.08
C SER A 11 1.92 -6.32 -13.95
N TYR A 12 2.91 -5.49 -13.59
CA TYR A 12 4.10 -5.30 -14.42
C TYR A 12 5.21 -6.31 -14.15
N MET A 13 5.31 -6.86 -12.94
CA MET A 13 6.39 -7.79 -12.57
C MET A 13 6.51 -9.01 -13.51
N PRO A 14 5.42 -9.67 -13.96
CA PRO A 14 5.53 -10.72 -14.98
C PRO A 14 6.26 -10.28 -16.24
N THR A 15 5.86 -9.13 -16.79
CA THR A 15 6.46 -8.51 -17.98
C THR A 15 7.92 -8.14 -17.75
N TYR A 16 8.25 -7.63 -16.57
CA TYR A 16 9.65 -7.33 -16.22
C TYR A 16 10.53 -8.60 -16.18
N LEU A 17 10.01 -9.72 -15.67
CA LEU A 17 10.75 -10.99 -15.65
C LEU A 17 10.92 -11.57 -17.05
N SER A 18 9.87 -11.57 -17.88
CA SER A 18 9.90 -12.14 -19.22
C SER A 18 10.64 -11.26 -20.21
N ASP A 19 10.19 -10.01 -20.37
CA ASP A 19 10.56 -9.16 -21.50
C ASP A 19 11.86 -8.40 -21.23
N GLU A 20 12.10 -7.97 -19.98
CA GLU A 20 13.29 -7.18 -19.62
C GLU A 20 14.45 -8.04 -19.12
N LEU A 21 14.16 -9.17 -18.45
CA LEU A 21 15.18 -10.08 -17.92
C LEU A 21 15.33 -11.38 -18.72
N GLY A 22 14.41 -11.68 -19.64
CA GLY A 22 14.50 -12.87 -20.50
C GLY A 22 14.23 -14.19 -19.79
N TYR A 23 13.63 -14.17 -18.60
CA TYR A 23 13.28 -15.40 -17.90
C TYR A 23 12.14 -16.13 -18.60
N SER A 24 12.15 -17.47 -18.50
CA SER A 24 11.01 -18.30 -18.88
C SER A 24 9.75 -17.79 -18.20
N GLU A 25 8.73 -17.43 -18.99
CA GLU A 25 7.43 -16.94 -18.50
C GLU A 25 6.89 -17.87 -17.40
N THR A 26 6.86 -19.17 -17.67
CA THR A 26 6.36 -20.18 -16.73
C THR A 26 7.14 -20.18 -15.41
N HIS A 27 8.45 -20.00 -15.47
CA HIS A 27 9.28 -20.04 -14.27
C HIS A 27 9.07 -18.80 -13.38
N GLY A 28 9.11 -17.60 -13.97
CA GLY A 28 8.89 -16.35 -13.24
C GLY A 28 7.48 -16.24 -12.68
N LEU A 29 6.47 -16.66 -13.47
CA LEU A 29 5.07 -16.66 -13.07
C LEU A 29 4.81 -17.62 -11.89
N LEU A 30 5.37 -18.83 -11.90
CA LEU A 30 5.18 -19.78 -10.80
C LEU A 30 5.76 -19.25 -9.47
N ILE A 31 6.92 -18.60 -9.50
CA ILE A 31 7.51 -17.97 -8.32
C ILE A 31 6.60 -16.84 -7.83
N LEU A 32 6.17 -15.95 -8.74
CA LEU A 32 5.28 -14.85 -8.40
C LEU A 32 3.97 -15.35 -7.77
N LEU A 33 3.36 -16.38 -8.35
CA LEU A 33 2.15 -17.02 -7.81
C LEU A 33 2.37 -17.59 -6.42
N ALA A 34 3.47 -18.31 -6.19
CA ALA A 34 3.80 -18.85 -4.87
C ALA A 34 3.97 -17.74 -3.83
N VAL A 35 4.64 -16.64 -4.20
CA VAL A 35 4.78 -15.45 -3.36
C VAL A 35 3.41 -14.83 -3.08
N MET A 36 2.54 -14.66 -4.08
CA MET A 36 1.19 -14.11 -3.89
C MET A 36 0.35 -14.95 -2.93
N VAL A 37 0.38 -16.29 -3.05
CA VAL A 37 -0.32 -17.19 -2.12
C VAL A 37 0.19 -17.01 -0.69
N PHE A 38 1.51 -16.91 -0.52
CA PHE A 38 2.11 -16.65 0.78
C PHE A 38 1.67 -15.29 1.36
N LEU A 39 1.69 -14.23 0.55
CA LEU A 39 1.23 -12.90 0.96
C LEU A 39 -0.26 -12.89 1.34
N MET A 40 -1.09 -13.68 0.65
CA MET A 40 -2.52 -13.85 0.96
C MET A 40 -2.74 -14.48 2.35
N LEU A 41 -1.84 -15.35 2.81
CA LEU A 41 -1.92 -15.90 4.17
C LEU A 41 -1.49 -14.86 5.23
N ILE A 42 -0.52 -14.01 4.89
CA ILE A 42 0.04 -13.01 5.81
C ILE A 42 -0.87 -11.79 5.98
N ILE A 43 -1.60 -11.38 4.94
CA ILE A 43 -2.37 -10.13 4.96
C ILE A 43 -3.39 -10.06 6.11
N SER A 44 -4.03 -11.18 6.46
CA SER A 44 -4.96 -11.25 7.60
C SER A 44 -4.26 -10.93 8.92
N GLN A 45 -3.04 -11.42 9.09
CA GLN A 45 -2.23 -11.17 10.29
C GLN A 45 -1.74 -9.73 10.36
N VAL A 46 -1.38 -9.15 9.21
CA VAL A 46 -1.00 -7.74 9.09
C VAL A 46 -2.19 -6.82 9.37
N GLY A 47 -3.40 -7.17 8.94
CA GLY A 47 -4.63 -6.46 9.30
C GLY A 47 -4.86 -6.43 10.82
N LYS A 48 -4.76 -7.59 11.49
CA LYS A 48 -4.85 -7.66 12.96
C LYS A 48 -3.76 -6.80 13.64
N LEU A 49 -2.56 -6.79 13.08
CA LEU A 49 -1.46 -6.00 13.59
C LEU A 49 -1.73 -4.49 13.44
N SER A 50 -2.30 -4.08 12.32
CA SER A 50 -2.75 -2.70 12.05
C SER A 50 -3.75 -2.23 13.09
N ASP A 51 -4.74 -3.06 13.40
CA ASP A 51 -5.78 -2.69 14.38
C ASP A 51 -5.21 -2.56 15.80
N ARG A 52 -4.15 -3.32 16.13
CA ARG A 52 -3.48 -3.28 17.44
C ARG A 52 -2.47 -2.15 17.59
N PHE A 53 -1.62 -1.91 16.60
CA PHE A 53 -0.51 -0.94 16.67
C PHE A 53 -0.86 0.43 16.09
N GLY A 54 -1.98 0.55 15.38
CA GLY A 54 -2.37 1.74 14.65
C GLY A 54 -2.07 1.65 13.16
N ARG A 55 -2.79 2.46 12.38
CA ARG A 55 -2.77 2.40 10.92
C ARG A 55 -1.59 3.15 10.36
N LYS A 56 -1.20 4.28 10.96
CA LYS A 56 -0.10 5.13 10.50
C LYS A 56 1.26 4.42 10.61
N PRO A 57 1.63 3.74 11.72
CA PRO A 57 2.91 3.05 11.80
C PRO A 57 3.07 1.98 10.72
N LEU A 58 2.02 1.21 10.44
CA LEU A 58 2.10 0.09 9.50
C LEU A 58 2.04 0.56 8.03
N LEU A 59 1.34 1.66 7.74
CA LEU A 59 1.48 2.35 6.45
C LEU A 59 2.91 2.89 6.25
N MET A 60 3.49 3.47 7.31
CA MET A 60 4.85 4.00 7.26
C MET A 60 5.88 2.88 7.04
N THR A 61 5.75 1.72 7.70
CA THR A 61 6.67 0.59 7.50
C THR A 61 6.60 0.05 6.07
N GLY A 62 5.41 -0.05 5.48
CA GLY A 62 5.27 -0.46 4.07
C GLY A 62 5.95 0.53 3.11
N MET A 63 5.78 1.84 3.34
CA MET A 63 6.39 2.88 2.51
C MET A 63 7.91 2.96 2.68
N LEU A 64 8.42 2.88 3.92
CA LEU A 64 9.85 2.79 4.17
C LEU A 64 10.43 1.49 3.60
N GLY A 65 9.67 0.39 3.66
CA GLY A 65 9.98 -0.87 3.00
C GLY A 65 10.22 -0.67 1.51
N PHE A 66 9.29 -0.04 0.77
CA PHE A 66 9.53 0.28 -0.64
C PHE A 66 10.68 1.26 -0.86
N LEU A 67 10.87 2.24 0.03
CA LEU A 67 11.94 3.21 -0.11
C LEU A 67 13.34 2.58 0.00
N PHE A 68 13.55 1.64 0.92
CA PHE A 68 14.86 1.04 1.18
C PHE A 68 15.05 -0.33 0.53
N LEU A 69 13.99 -1.14 0.45
CA LEU A 69 14.06 -2.51 -0.03
C LEU A 69 13.84 -2.64 -1.53
N SER A 70 13.32 -1.62 -2.22
CA SER A 70 13.07 -1.73 -3.65
C SER A 70 14.36 -1.93 -4.45
N LEU A 71 15.39 -1.13 -4.20
CA LEU A 71 16.69 -1.28 -4.86
C LEU A 71 17.33 -2.67 -4.63
N PRO A 72 17.53 -3.16 -3.38
CA PRO A 72 18.11 -4.47 -3.16
C PRO A 72 17.21 -5.61 -3.68
N ALA A 73 15.89 -5.45 -3.65
CA ALA A 73 14.97 -6.44 -4.23
C ALA A 73 15.16 -6.58 -5.75
N PHE A 74 15.19 -5.47 -6.49
CA PHE A 74 15.42 -5.51 -7.93
C PHE A 74 16.84 -5.99 -8.30
N LEU A 75 17.84 -5.69 -7.46
CA LEU A 75 19.18 -6.26 -7.62
C LEU A 75 19.19 -7.78 -7.43
N LEU A 76 18.45 -8.31 -6.44
CA LEU A 76 18.31 -9.75 -6.23
C LEU A 76 17.54 -10.43 -7.36
N ILE A 77 16.46 -9.83 -7.86
CA ILE A 77 15.65 -10.38 -8.96
C ILE A 77 16.47 -10.51 -10.25
N ARG A 78 17.45 -9.63 -10.46
CA ARG A 78 18.38 -9.70 -11.60
C ARG A 78 19.40 -10.84 -11.51
N ILE A 79 19.61 -11.40 -10.32
CA ILE A 79 20.48 -12.57 -10.16
C ILE A 79 19.65 -13.78 -10.56
N ASP A 80 20.08 -14.45 -11.63
CA ASP A 80 19.41 -15.65 -12.10
C ASP A 80 19.39 -16.72 -11.00
N GLY A 81 18.19 -17.25 -10.74
CA GLY A 81 17.95 -18.25 -9.70
C GLY A 81 16.64 -18.06 -8.94
N ILE A 82 16.03 -19.20 -8.58
CA ILE A 82 14.75 -19.24 -7.85
C ILE A 82 14.84 -18.47 -6.52
N LEU A 83 15.91 -18.70 -5.76
CA LEU A 83 16.03 -18.16 -4.40
C LEU A 83 16.20 -16.62 -4.39
N PRO A 84 17.11 -16.00 -5.16
CA PRO A 84 17.22 -14.53 -5.25
C PRO A 84 15.92 -13.86 -5.71
N ILE A 85 15.27 -14.39 -6.75
CA ILE A 85 14.00 -13.86 -7.27
C ILE A 85 12.92 -13.93 -6.20
N THR A 86 12.79 -15.07 -5.52
CA THR A 86 11.79 -15.26 -4.46
C THR A 86 12.01 -14.27 -3.31
N ILE A 87 13.25 -14.10 -2.85
CA ILE A 87 13.57 -13.16 -1.76
C ILE A 87 13.27 -11.72 -2.18
N GLY A 88 13.68 -11.32 -3.40
CA GLY A 88 13.40 -9.97 -3.91
C GLY A 88 11.89 -9.70 -4.02
N MET A 89 11.12 -10.65 -4.53
CA MET A 89 9.66 -10.55 -4.59
C MET A 89 9.03 -10.50 -3.20
N LEU A 90 9.54 -11.27 -2.23
CA LEU A 90 9.06 -11.23 -0.85
C LEU A 90 9.33 -9.88 -0.18
N MET A 91 10.49 -9.26 -0.44
CA MET A 91 10.80 -7.92 0.10
C MET A 91 9.80 -6.86 -0.38
N LEU A 92 9.49 -6.87 -1.68
CA LEU A 92 8.48 -5.97 -2.27
C LEU A 92 7.07 -6.34 -1.78
N GLY A 93 6.75 -7.64 -1.76
CA GLY A 93 5.46 -8.18 -1.39
C GLY A 93 5.09 -7.91 0.07
N LEU A 94 6.01 -8.13 1.01
CA LEU A 94 5.78 -7.83 2.43
C LEU A 94 5.57 -6.32 2.65
N SER A 95 6.33 -5.49 1.93
CA SER A 95 6.15 -4.03 1.95
C SER A 95 4.75 -3.64 1.43
N LEU A 96 4.29 -4.29 0.35
CA LEU A 96 2.95 -4.09 -0.20
C LEU A 96 1.85 -4.55 0.75
N VAL A 97 2.00 -5.72 1.37
CA VAL A 97 0.98 -6.27 2.28
C VAL A 97 0.78 -5.38 3.51
N CYS A 98 1.84 -4.77 4.04
CA CYS A 98 1.73 -3.76 5.11
C CYS A 98 0.81 -2.60 4.70
N MET A 99 0.87 -2.17 3.44
CA MET A 99 0.01 -1.10 2.91
C MET A 99 -1.40 -1.60 2.56
N LEU A 100 -1.53 -2.78 1.93
CA LEU A 100 -2.81 -3.35 1.51
C LEU A 100 -3.68 -3.71 2.71
N GLY A 101 -3.09 -4.32 3.74
CA GLY A 101 -3.78 -4.69 4.98
C GLY A 101 -4.24 -3.49 5.82
N THR A 102 -3.62 -2.32 5.67
CA THR A 102 -3.98 -1.10 6.41
C THR A 102 -4.89 -0.17 5.63
N MET A 103 -4.68 -0.02 4.31
CA MET A 103 -5.45 0.90 3.48
C MET A 103 -6.93 0.53 3.39
N SER A 104 -7.27 -0.76 3.43
CA SER A 104 -8.66 -1.24 3.45
C SER A 104 -9.47 -0.69 4.63
N ALA A 105 -8.82 -0.48 5.77
CA ALA A 105 -9.44 0.08 6.98
C ALA A 105 -9.25 1.59 7.09
N ALA A 106 -8.09 2.13 6.69
CA ALA A 106 -7.73 3.54 6.82
C ALA A 106 -8.47 4.45 5.84
N LEU A 107 -8.55 4.06 4.57
CA LEU A 107 -9.08 4.92 3.51
C LEU A 107 -10.58 5.27 3.69
N PRO A 108 -11.46 4.33 4.10
CA PRO A 108 -12.86 4.67 4.37
C PRO A 108 -13.03 5.57 5.60
N ALA A 109 -12.11 5.52 6.57
CA ALA A 109 -12.17 6.33 7.79
C ALA A 109 -11.85 7.82 7.54
N LEU A 110 -11.23 8.15 6.41
CA LEU A 110 -10.95 9.53 6.01
C LEU A 110 -12.19 10.25 5.45
N PHE A 111 -13.25 9.51 5.11
CA PHE A 111 -14.45 10.08 4.51
C PHE A 111 -15.66 10.04 5.47
N PRO A 112 -16.49 11.11 5.49
CA PRO A 112 -17.73 11.15 6.26
C PRO A 112 -18.67 10.00 5.85
N THR A 113 -19.37 9.43 6.83
CA THR A 113 -20.17 8.20 6.67
C THR A 113 -21.21 8.29 5.54
N ASN A 114 -21.81 9.47 5.32
CA ASN A 114 -22.84 9.71 4.29
C ASN A 114 -22.32 9.70 2.84
N VAL A 115 -21.02 9.99 2.62
CA VAL A 115 -20.41 10.04 1.28
C VAL A 115 -19.28 9.04 1.10
N ARG A 116 -19.01 8.22 2.11
CA ARG A 116 -17.85 7.32 2.20
C ARG A 116 -17.66 6.48 0.94
N TYR A 117 -18.67 5.74 0.51
CA TYR A 117 -18.54 4.85 -0.65
C TYR A 117 -18.36 5.60 -1.97
N GLY A 118 -19.09 6.70 -2.17
CA GLY A 118 -18.98 7.52 -3.38
C GLY A 118 -17.61 8.18 -3.51
N SER A 119 -17.19 8.90 -2.47
CA SER A 119 -15.90 9.59 -2.44
C SER A 119 -14.72 8.62 -2.50
N LEU A 120 -14.81 7.48 -1.80
CA LEU A 120 -13.82 6.42 -1.85
C LEU A 120 -13.69 5.86 -3.27
N SER A 121 -14.80 5.47 -3.89
CA SER A 121 -14.78 4.87 -5.23
C SER A 121 -14.21 5.84 -6.26
N VAL A 122 -14.66 7.10 -6.26
CA VAL A 122 -14.18 8.10 -7.22
C VAL A 122 -12.69 8.39 -7.00
N GLY A 123 -12.27 8.68 -5.77
CA GLY A 123 -10.88 9.02 -5.46
C GLY A 123 -9.92 7.85 -5.71
N TYR A 124 -10.33 6.64 -5.30
CA TYR A 124 -9.54 5.42 -5.49
C TYR A 124 -9.40 5.09 -6.98
N ASN A 125 -10.50 5.01 -7.72
CA ASN A 125 -10.46 4.66 -9.13
C ASN A 125 -9.73 5.71 -9.96
N LEU A 126 -9.92 7.01 -9.68
CA LEU A 126 -9.19 8.05 -10.39
C LEU A 126 -7.66 7.92 -10.15
N SER A 127 -7.26 7.68 -8.90
CA SER A 127 -5.85 7.43 -8.56
C SER A 127 -5.32 6.15 -9.20
N ALA A 128 -6.08 5.06 -9.17
CA ALA A 128 -5.70 3.79 -9.75
C ALA A 128 -5.59 3.87 -11.28
N SER A 129 -6.51 4.57 -11.95
CA SER A 129 -6.46 4.78 -13.40
C SER A 129 -5.29 5.66 -13.82
N ILE A 130 -5.07 6.79 -13.14
CA ILE A 130 -4.02 7.74 -13.51
C ILE A 130 -2.64 7.21 -13.14
N PHE A 131 -2.46 6.68 -11.94
CA PHE A 131 -1.14 6.29 -11.44
C PHE A 131 -0.90 4.79 -11.49
N GLY A 132 -1.88 3.96 -11.14
CA GLY A 132 -1.73 2.50 -11.18
C GLY A 132 -1.59 2.00 -12.62
N GLY A 133 -2.61 2.25 -13.45
CA GLY A 133 -2.68 1.75 -14.82
C GLY A 133 -1.58 2.29 -15.75
N THR A 134 -1.09 3.50 -15.53
CA THR A 134 0.00 4.09 -16.34
C THR A 134 1.40 3.70 -15.87
N THR A 135 1.54 3.15 -14.67
CA THR A 135 2.85 2.78 -14.10
C THR A 135 3.66 1.88 -15.03
N PRO A 136 3.11 0.77 -15.59
CA PRO A 136 3.86 -0.08 -16.52
C PRO A 136 4.39 0.70 -17.73
N LEU A 137 3.54 1.55 -18.34
CA LEU A 137 3.90 2.34 -19.52
C LEU A 137 5.02 3.34 -19.22
N VAL A 138 4.95 4.05 -18.08
CA VAL A 138 5.99 5.00 -17.68
C VAL A 138 7.30 4.28 -17.38
N ILE A 139 7.25 3.15 -16.69
CA ILE A 139 8.43 2.35 -16.37
C ILE A 139 9.10 1.83 -17.65
N THR A 140 8.35 1.20 -18.56
CA THR A 140 8.89 0.71 -19.84
C THR A 140 9.47 1.84 -20.68
N ALA A 141 8.84 3.02 -20.70
CA ALA A 141 9.38 4.19 -21.40
C ALA A 141 10.70 4.67 -20.77
N LEU A 142 10.78 4.70 -19.44
CA LEU A 142 12.00 5.05 -18.71
C LEU A 142 13.12 4.03 -18.95
N ILE A 143 12.82 2.74 -18.95
CA ILE A 143 13.81 1.70 -19.30
C ILE A 143 14.29 1.91 -20.73
N SER A 144 13.38 2.08 -21.70
CA SER A 144 13.73 2.30 -23.11
C SER A 144 14.64 3.52 -23.32
N TRP A 145 14.43 4.60 -22.56
CA TRP A 145 15.22 5.81 -22.67
C TRP A 145 16.56 5.73 -21.92
N THR A 146 16.59 5.10 -20.75
CA THR A 146 17.79 5.05 -19.89
C THR A 146 18.68 3.83 -20.14
N GLY A 147 18.13 2.77 -20.73
CA GLY A 147 18.77 1.46 -20.87
C GLY A 147 18.95 0.70 -19.54
N SER A 148 18.32 1.14 -18.45
CA SER A 148 18.52 0.57 -17.12
C SER A 148 17.29 -0.17 -16.61
N ASN A 149 17.42 -1.49 -16.44
CA ASN A 149 16.37 -2.35 -15.87
C ASN A 149 16.09 -2.06 -14.38
N LEU A 150 16.83 -1.15 -13.74
CA LEU A 150 16.57 -0.70 -12.36
C LEU A 150 15.59 0.49 -12.28
N MET A 151 15.12 1.02 -13.40
CA MET A 151 14.11 2.09 -13.40
C MET A 151 12.83 1.78 -12.60
N PRO A 152 12.28 0.55 -12.61
CA PRO A 152 11.14 0.21 -11.75
C PRO A 152 11.44 0.45 -10.26
N ALA A 153 12.66 0.14 -9.82
CA ALA A 153 13.08 0.33 -8.44
C ALA A 153 13.11 1.82 -8.05
N TYR A 154 13.73 2.65 -8.89
CA TYR A 154 13.79 4.09 -8.65
C TYR A 154 12.41 4.75 -8.70
N TYR A 155 11.55 4.31 -9.61
CA TYR A 155 10.17 4.78 -9.69
C TYR A 155 9.38 4.44 -8.42
N ALA A 156 9.51 3.22 -7.92
CA ALA A 156 8.90 2.79 -6.66
C ALA A 156 9.45 3.57 -5.46
N MET A 157 10.77 3.79 -5.39
CA MET A 157 11.40 4.58 -4.33
C MET A 157 10.92 6.03 -4.33
N ALA A 158 10.84 6.67 -5.50
CA ALA A 158 10.33 8.03 -5.63
C ALA A 158 8.86 8.13 -5.20
N ALA A 159 8.02 7.18 -5.66
CA ALA A 159 6.63 7.09 -5.25
C ALA A 159 6.46 6.83 -3.74
N ALA A 160 7.34 6.01 -3.17
CA ALA A 160 7.37 5.71 -1.74
C ALA A 160 7.78 6.92 -0.91
N LEU A 161 8.78 7.69 -1.34
CA LEU A 161 9.21 8.91 -0.67
C LEU A 161 8.06 9.93 -0.55
N ILE A 162 7.33 10.15 -1.65
CA ILE A 162 6.12 11.01 -1.64
C ILE A 162 5.07 10.43 -0.68
N GLY A 163 4.91 9.10 -0.67
CA GLY A 163 4.04 8.40 0.27
C GLY A 163 4.41 8.64 1.73
N VAL A 164 5.69 8.49 2.08
CA VAL A 164 6.22 8.69 3.44
C VAL A 164 5.87 10.10 3.92
N ILE A 165 6.08 11.12 3.09
CA ILE A 165 5.74 12.51 3.41
C ILE A 165 4.23 12.66 3.63
N ALA A 166 3.40 12.10 2.74
CA ALA A 166 1.95 12.16 2.87
C ALA A 166 1.43 11.49 4.16
N VAL A 167 1.95 10.31 4.50
CA VAL A 167 1.58 9.59 5.73
C VAL A 167 2.12 10.29 6.97
N ALA A 168 3.30 10.92 6.90
CA ALA A 168 3.82 11.73 7.99
C ALA A 168 2.87 12.89 8.34
N CYS A 169 2.29 13.53 7.33
CA CYS A 169 1.28 14.59 7.48
C CYS A 169 -0.12 14.07 7.90
N MET A 170 -0.40 12.78 7.72
CA MET A 170 -1.68 12.19 8.11
C MET A 170 -1.78 12.07 9.63
N LYS A 171 -2.94 12.38 10.21
CA LYS A 171 -3.25 12.10 11.62
C LYS A 171 -3.61 10.63 11.79
N GLU A 172 -3.23 10.03 12.91
CA GLU A 172 -3.64 8.66 13.24
C GLU A 172 -5.16 8.61 13.39
N THR A 173 -5.79 7.65 12.73
CA THR A 173 -7.25 7.44 12.76
C THR A 173 -7.64 6.17 13.50
N ALA A 174 -6.68 5.31 13.85
CA ALA A 174 -6.93 4.16 14.71
C ALA A 174 -7.46 4.61 16.08
N GLN A 175 -8.48 3.89 16.58
CA GLN A 175 -9.10 4.12 17.89
C GLN A 175 -9.79 5.49 18.06
N GLN A 176 -10.09 6.21 16.98
CA GLN A 176 -10.93 7.41 17.04
C GLN A 176 -12.34 7.15 16.48
N PRO A 177 -13.38 7.80 17.04
CA PRO A 177 -14.71 7.73 16.46
C PRO A 177 -14.68 8.22 15.02
N LEU A 178 -15.33 7.49 14.12
CA LEU A 178 -15.47 7.90 12.73
C LEU A 178 -16.26 9.21 12.68
N ILE A 179 -15.81 10.17 11.86
CA ILE A 179 -16.47 11.46 11.71
C ILE A 179 -17.92 11.25 11.24
N GLY A 180 -18.87 11.64 12.10
CA GLY A 180 -20.31 11.53 11.85
C GLY A 180 -20.94 10.18 12.23
N SER A 181 -20.21 9.28 12.90
CA SER A 181 -20.82 8.10 13.52
C SER A 181 -21.38 8.46 14.91
N PRO A 182 -22.62 8.02 15.25
CA PRO A 182 -23.10 8.12 16.63
C PRO A 182 -22.15 7.35 17.57
N PRO A 183 -22.05 7.77 18.86
CA PRO A 183 -21.19 7.10 19.82
C PRO A 183 -21.52 5.60 19.88
N SER A 184 -20.50 4.76 19.75
CA SER A 184 -20.62 3.30 19.88
C SER A 184 -20.44 2.96 21.34
N VAL A 185 -21.53 3.08 22.09
CA VAL A 185 -21.57 2.91 23.54
C VAL A 185 -22.50 1.76 23.89
N GLU A 186 -22.19 1.03 24.96
CA GLU A 186 -23.06 -0.05 25.44
C GLU A 186 -24.28 0.48 26.20
N THR A 187 -24.20 1.70 26.73
CA THR A 187 -25.24 2.31 27.56
C THR A 187 -25.53 3.76 27.17
N ASP A 188 -26.78 4.19 27.42
CA ASP A 188 -27.22 5.57 27.15
C ASP A 188 -26.47 6.62 28.01
N GLU A 189 -25.99 6.22 29.20
CA GLU A 189 -25.19 7.08 30.08
C GLU A 189 -23.82 7.40 29.48
N GLU A 190 -23.13 6.41 28.91
CA GLU A 190 -21.84 6.58 28.25
C GLU A 190 -21.98 7.42 26.96
N ALA A 191 -23.14 7.34 26.29
CA ALA A 191 -23.49 8.23 25.18
C ALA A 191 -23.53 9.69 25.61
N ALA A 192 -24.19 9.97 26.75
CA ALA A 192 -24.39 11.31 27.27
C ALA A 192 -23.07 11.94 27.73
N GLU A 193 -22.19 11.15 28.36
CA GLU A 193 -20.85 11.60 28.77
C GLU A 193 -19.98 11.99 27.58
N LEU A 194 -19.97 11.21 26.51
CA LEU A 194 -19.19 11.51 25.30
C LEU A 194 -19.70 12.77 24.58
N VAL A 195 -21.02 12.97 24.55
CA VAL A 195 -21.63 14.18 23.97
C VAL A 195 -21.29 15.42 24.80
N GLN A 196 -21.29 15.32 26.14
CA GLN A 196 -20.86 16.41 27.02
C GLN A 196 -19.37 16.71 26.88
N ALA A 197 -18.51 15.69 26.76
CA ALA A 197 -17.07 15.86 26.58
C ALA A 197 -16.69 16.43 25.20
N GLN A 198 -17.51 16.22 24.17
CA GLN A 198 -17.32 16.77 22.82
C GLN A 198 -18.01 18.12 22.59
N ALA A 199 -18.84 18.59 23.53
CA ALA A 199 -19.47 19.90 23.43
C ALA A 199 -18.40 21.00 23.56
N PRO A 200 -18.31 21.93 22.59
CA PRO A 200 -17.36 23.03 22.69
C PRO A 200 -17.72 23.92 23.89
N ASP A 201 -16.71 24.25 24.70
CA ASP A 201 -16.85 25.16 25.84
C ASP A 201 -17.41 26.50 25.34
N PRO A 202 -18.56 26.99 25.84
CA PRO A 202 -19.13 28.24 25.39
C PRO A 202 -18.14 29.37 25.71
N LYS A 203 -17.51 29.91 24.66
CA LYS A 203 -16.77 31.16 24.75
C LYS A 203 -17.78 32.29 24.92
N PHE A 204 -18.05 32.66 26.17
CA PHE A 204 -18.70 33.92 26.53
C PHE A 204 -17.74 35.09 26.33
#